data_AF-A0A9D5N704-F1
#
_entry.id   AF-A0A9D5N704-F1
#
_cell.length_a   1.000
_cell.length_b   1.000
_cell.length_c   1.000
_cell.angle_alpha   90.00
_cell.angle_beta   90.00
_cell.angle_gamma   90.00
#
_symmetry.space_group_name_H-M   'P 1'
#
loop_
_entity.id
_entity.type
_entity.pdbx_description
1 polymer ?
#
loop_
_entity_poly.entity_id
_entity_poly.type
_entity_poly.pdbx_seq_one_letter_code
_entity_poly.pdbx_strand_id
1 'polypeptide(L)' 'MTEPTEKTVLMKCIKCGYTEEVPLSDLLQLRRIFHLNGPEEDTVLCPFCLHDMYRVNKDSSSDQ' A
#
# COMPACT_ATOMS: atom_id res chain seq x y z
N MET A 1 -28.26 -6.57 2.59
CA MET A 1 -27.20 -6.13 1.67
C MET A 1 -25.90 -6.43 2.37
N THR A 2 -25.08 -7.35 1.86
CA THR A 2 -23.79 -7.70 2.45
C THR A 2 -22.77 -6.71 1.90
N GLU A 3 -22.31 -5.77 2.72
CA GLU A 3 -21.27 -4.82 2.33
C GLU A 3 -20.01 -5.63 1.96
N PRO A 4 -19.45 -5.48 0.75
CA PRO A 4 -18.17 -6.07 0.45
C PRO A 4 -17.14 -5.40 1.37
N THR A 5 -16.60 -6.14 2.32
CA THR A 5 -15.56 -5.64 3.21
C THR A 5 -14.28 -5.52 2.37
N GLU A 6 -14.13 -4.40 1.68
CA GLU A 6 -12.93 -4.11 0.90
C GLU A 6 -11.74 -4.12 1.84
N LYS A 7 -10.72 -4.92 1.50
CA LYS A 7 -9.48 -4.97 2.27
C LYS A 7 -8.67 -3.74 1.91
N THR A 8 -8.47 -2.84 2.87
CA THR A 8 -7.56 -1.70 2.76
C THR A 8 -6.19 -2.04 3.33
N VAL A 9 -5.17 -1.30 2.90
CA VAL A 9 -3.79 -1.41 3.36
C VAL A 9 -3.30 -0.02 3.70
N LEU A 10 -2.77 0.16 4.91
CA LEU A 10 -2.17 1.43 5.30
C LEU A 10 -0.79 1.57 4.63
N MET A 11 -0.65 2.59 3.81
CA MET A 11 0.60 2.99 3.15
C MET A 11 1.17 4.21 3.86
N LYS A 12 2.51 4.31 3.93
CA LYS A 12 3.21 5.47 4.47
C LYS A 12 4.32 5.93 3.54
N CYS A 13 4.39 7.23 3.31
CA CYS A 13 5.46 7.84 2.53
C CYS A 13 6.78 7.84 3.29
N ILE A 14 7.86 7.41 2.63
CA ILE A 14 9.21 7.39 3.20
C ILE A 14 9.76 8.78 3.51
N LYS A 15 9.35 9.81 2.75
CA LYS A 15 9.91 11.16 2.86
C LYS A 15 9.15 12.06 3.82
N CYS A 16 7.87 12.29 3.56
CA CYS A 16 7.07 13.24 4.33
C CYS A 16 6.28 12.58 5.48
N GLY A 17 6.27 11.25 5.54
CA GLY A 17 5.54 10.50 6.56
C GLY A 17 4.02 10.48 6.38
N TYR A 18 3.49 11.02 5.28
CA TYR A 18 2.07 10.95 4.94
C TYR A 18 1.57 9.51 4.92
N THR A 19 0.39 9.26 5.50
CA THR A 19 -0.22 7.94 5.59
C THR A 19 -1.60 7.93 4.94
N GLU A 20 -1.92 6.87 4.22
CA GLU A 20 -3.21 6.70 3.55
C GLU A 20 -3.63 5.23 3.53
N GLU A 21 -4.93 4.95 3.68
CA GLU A 21 -5.49 3.62 3.51
C GLU A 21 -5.85 3.41 2.04
N VAL A 22 -5.13 2.53 1.35
CA VAL A 22 -5.32 2.25 -0.08
C VAL A 22 -6.05 0.92 -0.23
N PRO A 23 -7.10 0.83 -1.06
CA PRO A 23 -7.77 -0.43 -1.36
C PRO A 23 -6.80 -1.45 -1.98
N LEU A 24 -6.81 -2.69 -1.49
CA LEU A 24 -5.97 -3.74 -2.04
C LEU A 24 -6.31 -4.03 -3.51
N SER A 25 -7.56 -3.82 -3.92
CA SER A 25 -8.01 -3.92 -5.31
C SER A 25 -7.19 -3.04 -6.24
N ASP A 26 -6.92 -1.82 -5.80
CA ASP A 26 -6.26 -0.79 -6.60
C ASP A 26 -4.79 -1.14 -6.76
N LEU A 27 -4.14 -1.61 -5.69
CA LEU A 27 -2.77 -2.12 -5.75
C LEU A 27 -2.64 -3.31 -6.71
N LEU A 28 -3.61 -4.25 -6.68
CA LEU A 28 -3.65 -5.39 -7.60
C LEU A 28 -3.87 -4.95 -9.05
N GLN A 29 -4.70 -3.93 -9.29
CA GLN A 29 -4.89 -3.35 -10.62
C GLN A 29 -3.61 -2.69 -11.12
N LEU A 30 -2.94 -1.89 -10.29
CA LEU A 30 -1.66 -1.26 -10.61
C LEU A 30 -0.61 -2.31 -10.98
N ARG A 31 -0.50 -3.39 -10.19
CA ARG A 31 0.40 -4.51 -10.51
C ARG A 31 0.13 -5.10 -11.89
N ARG A 32 -1.15 -5.25 -12.26
CA ARG A 32 -1.57 -5.76 -13.58
C ARG A 32 -1.22 -4.79 -14.70
N ILE A 33 -1.46 -3.49 -14.51
CA ILE A 33 -1.22 -2.44 -15.52
C ILE A 33 0.28 -2.29 -15.80
N PHE A 34 1.10 -2.25 -14.75
CA PHE A 34 2.54 -2.04 -14.86
C PHE A 34 3.33 -3.34 -15.12
N HIS A 35 2.64 -4.48 -15.34
CA HIS A 35 3.27 -5.78 -15.56
C HIS A 35 4.35 -6.13 -14.52
N LEU A 36 4.13 -5.73 -13.27
CA LEU A 36 5.06 -5.98 -12.17
C LEU A 36 4.99 -7.48 -11.83
N ASN A 37 5.86 -8.25 -12.46
CA ASN A 37 5.94 -9.72 -12.38
C ASN A 37 6.80 -10.20 -11.20
N GLY A 38 6.77 -9.49 -10.08
CA GLY A 38 7.56 -9.82 -8.90
C GLY A 38 6.78 -9.65 -7.60
N PRO A 39 7.23 -10.28 -6.50
CA PRO A 39 6.78 -9.94 -5.15
C PRO A 39 7.25 -8.56 -4.69
N GLU A 40 7.91 -7.81 -5.59
CA GLU A 40 8.44 -6.47 -5.37
C GLU A 40 7.28 -5.54 -5.03
N GLU A 41 7.22 -5.31 -3.72
CA GLU A 41 6.49 -4.33 -2.93
C GLU A 41 5.54 -3.42 -3.72
N ASP A 42 4.25 -3.47 -3.36
CA ASP A 42 3.25 -2.56 -3.92
C ASP A 42 3.69 -1.11 -3.66
N THR A 43 4.23 -0.48 -4.70
CA THR A 43 4.87 0.83 -4.64
C THR A 43 3.88 1.85 -5.17
N VAL A 44 3.37 2.67 -4.25
CA VAL A 44 2.47 3.79 -4.58
C VAL A 44 3.24 5.08 -4.35
N LEU A 45 3.04 6.06 -5.23
CA LEU A 45 3.66 7.38 -5.07
C LEU A 45 2.84 8.26 -4.14
N CYS A 46 3.52 8.94 -3.22
CA CYS A 46 2.88 9.91 -2.34
C CYS A 46 2.30 11.08 -3.15
N PRO A 47 1.03 11.46 -2.93
CA PRO A 47 0.40 12.55 -3.69
C PRO A 47 0.99 13.94 -3.39
N PHE A 48 1.76 14.08 -2.30
CA PHE A 48 2.33 15.36 -1.88
C PHE A 48 3.77 15.58 -2.34
N CYS A 49 4.60 14.53 -2.33
CA CYS A 49 6.03 14.65 -2.60
C CYS A 49 6.54 13.69 -3.68
N LEU A 50 5.65 12.89 -4.27
CA LEU A 50 5.94 11.93 -5.36
C LEU A 50 7.07 10.95 -5.02
N HIS A 51 7.33 10.74 -3.73
CA HIS A 51 8.22 9.69 -3.25
C HIS A 51 7.44 8.44 -2.90
N ASP A 52 8.14 7.31 -2.93
CA ASP A 52 7.57 6.00 -2.69
C ASP A 52 6.91 5.90 -1.30
N MET A 53 5.79 5.20 -1.29
CA MET A 53 5.09 4.78 -0.11
C MET A 53 5.27 3.28 0.08
N TYR A 54 5.42 2.87 1.33
CA TYR A 54 5.57 1.48 1.74
C TYR A 54 4.38 1.05 2.59
N ARG A 55 4.09 -0.25 2.58
CA ARG A 55 3.05 -0.84 3.43
C ARG A 55 3.46 -0.76 4.89
N VAL A 56 2.60 -0.21 5.72
CA VAL A 56 2.72 -0.27 7.17
C VAL A 56 2.07 -1.58 7.61
N ASN A 57 2.86 -2.65 7.64
CA ASN A 57 2.40 -3.89 8.26
C ASN A 57 2.16 -3.63 9.74
N LYS A 58 0.97 -3.96 10.23
CA LYS A 58 0.61 -3.89 11.66
C LYS A 58 1.25 -5.03 12.47
N ASP A 59 2.36 -5.58 11.99
CA ASP A 59 3.17 -6.59 12.65
C ASP A 59 4.41 -5.91 13.26
N SER A 60 4.15 -5.06 14.25
CA SER A 60 5.12 -4.78 15.29
C SER A 60 4.68 -5.48 16.56
N SER A 61 4.62 -6.81 16.51
CA SER A 61 5.00 -7.62 17.66
C SER A 61 6.45 -8.00 17.46
N SER A 62 7.34 -7.03 17.68
CA SER A 62 8.69 -7.34 18.14
C SER A 62 8.52 -8.01 19.52
N ASP A 63 8.56 -9.33 19.57
CA ASP A 63 8.92 -10.04 20.79
C ASP A 63 9.92 -11.14 20.42
N GLN A 64 11.19 -10.77 20.65
CA GLN A 64 12.40 -11.60 20.82
C GLN A 64 13.06 -12.25 19.60
#